data_AF-A0A1G9VXF6-F1
#
_entry.id   AF-A0A1G9VXF6-F1
#
_cell.length_a   1.000
_cell.length_b   1.000
_cell.length_c   1.000
_cell.angle_alpha   90.00
_cell.angle_beta   90.00
_cell.angle_gamma   90.00
#
_symmetry.space_group_name_H-M   'P 1'
#
loop_
_entity.id
_entity.type
_entity.pdbx_description
1 polymer ?
#
loop_
_entity_poly.entity_id
_entity_poly.type
_entity_poly.pdbx_seq_one_letter_code
_entity_poly.pdbx_strand_id
1 'polypeptide(L)'
;MRRIIIRYLTILTAAVLATACASNVTETHYFAAYSRDEPREPIEFFRLQVAADAQFSSSRFVAGFYDERAVDFLFDELRMDNGATSPSSDASRQLSSLGSGEGAPDDISLLSPTMDNGAFVLIFSTNADSIARTIGSFSESEIVAQAVTNLLNQERFRGLEQSNARASAQISLANAMTVSFGQSLERAAQAQAGTAAEAEYLRALGVLARSMGRAEPFSGFDEARGWFGAAAAGLDREARRE
;
A
#
# COMPACT_ATOMS: atom_id res chain seq x y z
N MET A 1 -66.71 4.59 41.09
CA MET A 1 -66.03 5.90 40.92
C MET A 1 -64.63 5.97 41.53
N ARG A 2 -64.42 5.77 42.84
CA ARG A 2 -63.09 5.92 43.50
C ARG A 2 -61.92 5.18 42.82
N ARG A 3 -62.12 3.94 42.37
CA ARG A 3 -61.05 3.15 41.69
C ARG A 3 -60.63 3.69 40.32
N ILE A 4 -61.53 4.38 39.62
CA ILE A 4 -61.26 4.96 38.30
C ILE A 4 -60.38 6.21 38.48
N ILE A 5 -60.73 7.06 39.46
CA ILE A 5 -59.97 8.29 39.77
C ILE A 5 -58.53 7.98 40.19
N ILE A 6 -58.32 6.94 41.00
CA ILE A 6 -56.97 6.54 41.44
C ILE A 6 -56.10 6.12 40.25
N ARG A 7 -56.65 5.35 39.29
CA ARG A 7 -55.89 4.89 38.11
C ARG A 7 -55.43 6.05 37.23
N TYR A 8 -56.30 7.02 36.97
CA TYR A 8 -55.94 8.20 36.18
C TYR A 8 -54.90 9.08 36.90
N LEU A 9 -55.00 9.22 38.23
CA LEU A 9 -54.01 9.96 39.01
C LEU A 9 -52.62 9.30 38.93
N THR A 10 -52.53 7.97 39.05
CA THR A 10 -51.24 7.26 38.88
C THR A 10 -50.66 7.39 37.47
N ILE A 11 -51.49 7.32 36.42
CA ILE A 11 -51.02 7.49 35.03
C ILE A 11 -50.53 8.92 34.80
N LEU A 12 -51.25 9.92 35.32
CA LEU A 12 -50.85 11.32 35.23
C LEU A 12 -49.52 11.57 35.96
N THR A 13 -49.36 11.01 37.16
CA THR A 13 -48.13 11.18 37.96
C THR A 13 -46.93 10.52 37.27
N ALA A 14 -47.12 9.34 36.69
CA ALA A 14 -46.08 8.65 35.92
C ALA A 14 -45.70 9.42 34.64
N ALA A 15 -46.67 10.02 33.94
CA ALA A 15 -46.41 10.83 32.76
C ALA A 15 -45.63 12.11 33.09
N VAL A 16 -45.91 12.76 34.22
CA VAL A 16 -45.19 13.96 34.69
C VAL A 16 -43.77 13.63 35.16
N LEU A 17 -43.55 12.45 35.75
CA LEU A 17 -42.19 11.99 36.13
C LEU A 17 -41.34 11.64 34.91
N ALA A 18 -41.93 11.19 33.80
CA ALA A 18 -41.21 10.82 32.58
C ALA A 18 -40.69 12.03 31.78
N THR A 19 -41.31 13.21 31.90
CA THR A 19 -40.86 14.42 31.19
C THR A 19 -39.74 15.17 31.90
N ALA A 20 -39.43 14.83 33.16
CA ALA A 20 -38.41 15.51 33.95
C ALA A 20 -36.95 15.12 33.63
N CYS A 21 -36.72 14.17 32.73
CA CYS A 21 -35.38 13.64 32.43
C CYS A 21 -34.75 14.18 31.13
N ALA A 22 -35.40 15.13 30.44
CA ALA A 22 -34.78 15.85 29.34
C ALA A 22 -33.90 16.97 29.94
N SER A 23 -32.60 16.71 30.08
CA SER A 23 -31.63 17.72 30.48
C SER A 23 -31.00 18.37 29.25
N ASN A 24 -31.25 19.67 29.09
CA ASN A 24 -30.50 20.50 28.14
C ASN A 24 -29.24 20.96 28.85
N VAL A 25 -28.07 20.64 28.30
CA VAL A 25 -26.78 21.01 28.86
C VAL A 25 -26.21 22.13 28.00
N THR A 26 -25.87 23.26 28.62
CA THR A 26 -25.13 24.35 27.99
C THR A 26 -23.87 24.60 28.80
N GLU A 27 -22.72 24.38 28.18
CA GLU A 27 -21.42 24.59 28.80
C GLU A 27 -20.62 25.62 28.00
N THR A 28 -19.85 26.45 28.70
CA THR A 28 -18.97 27.43 28.08
C THR A 28 -17.55 27.16 28.55
N HIS A 29 -16.69 26.86 27.58
CA HIS A 29 -15.27 26.58 27.78
C HIS A 29 -14.43 27.74 27.24
N TYR A 30 -13.42 28.12 27.99
CA TYR A 30 -12.47 29.16 27.62
C TYR A 30 -11.10 28.54 27.43
N PHE A 31 -10.53 28.73 26.25
CA PHE A 31 -9.18 28.28 25.92
C PHE A 31 -8.30 29.52 25.75
N ALA A 32 -7.06 29.41 26.19
CA ALA A 32 -6.04 30.42 25.97
C ALA A 32 -4.88 29.74 25.22
N ALA A 33 -4.49 30.29 24.08
CA ALA A 33 -3.27 29.91 23.39
C ALA A 33 -2.12 30.72 23.97
N TYR A 34 -1.03 30.03 24.32
CA TYR A 34 0.17 30.64 24.86
C TYR A 34 1.30 30.54 23.85
N SER A 35 2.18 31.54 23.83
CA SER A 35 3.42 31.46 23.07
C SER A 35 4.30 30.36 23.63
N ARG A 36 5.01 29.63 22.76
CA ARG A 36 6.03 28.67 23.20
C ARG A 36 7.18 29.40 23.91
N ASP A 37 7.50 30.62 23.48
CA ASP A 37 8.63 31.39 24.00
C ASP A 37 8.30 32.13 25.30
N GLU A 38 7.03 32.51 25.49
CA GLU A 38 6.54 33.25 26.65
C GLU A 38 5.25 32.63 27.21
N PRO A 39 5.34 31.52 27.95
CA PRO A 39 4.17 30.73 28.37
C PRO A 39 3.30 31.41 29.43
N ARG A 40 3.66 32.63 29.87
CA ARG A 40 2.95 33.38 30.90
C ARG A 40 1.97 34.40 30.34
N GLU A 41 2.04 34.72 29.05
CA GLU A 41 1.15 35.66 28.41
C GLU A 41 0.34 34.96 27.30
N PRO A 42 -0.99 34.91 27.43
CA PRO A 42 -1.83 34.32 26.40
C PRO A 42 -1.87 35.21 25.17
N ILE A 43 -1.56 34.64 23.99
CA ILE A 43 -1.60 35.32 22.70
C ILE A 43 -3.06 35.52 22.26
N GLU A 44 -3.90 34.49 22.46
CA GLU A 44 -5.26 34.48 21.96
C GLU A 44 -6.20 33.73 22.90
N PHE A 45 -7.45 34.19 22.99
CA PHE A 45 -8.50 33.56 23.77
C PHE A 45 -9.61 33.06 22.87
N PHE A 46 -10.00 31.81 23.05
CA PHE A 46 -11.12 31.19 22.36
C PHE A 46 -12.23 30.89 23.36
N ARG A 47 -13.48 31.14 22.94
CA ARG A 47 -14.67 30.75 23.71
C ARG A 47 -15.44 29.72 22.91
N LEU A 48 -15.55 28.52 23.45
CA LEU A 48 -16.37 27.45 22.89
C LEU A 48 -17.64 27.31 23.74
N GLN A 49 -18.79 27.50 23.12
CA GLN A 49 -20.07 27.20 23.75
C GLN A 49 -20.61 25.90 23.17
N VAL A 50 -20.84 24.93 24.05
CA VAL A 50 -21.40 23.62 23.70
C VAL A 50 -22.81 23.56 24.23
N ALA A 51 -23.78 23.44 23.32
CA ALA A 51 -25.17 23.19 23.66
C ALA A 51 -25.54 21.79 23.17
N ALA A 52 -26.07 20.95 24.07
CA ALA A 52 -26.45 19.59 23.74
C ALA A 52 -27.71 19.15 24.48
N ASP A 53 -28.52 18.38 23.76
CA ASP A 53 -29.69 17.70 24.31
C ASP A 53 -29.30 16.25 24.59
N ALA A 54 -28.84 15.98 25.82
CA ALA A 54 -28.48 14.64 26.26
C ALA A 54 -29.66 14.04 27.03
N GLN A 55 -30.54 13.31 26.35
CA GLN A 55 -31.58 12.53 27.01
C GLN A 55 -30.95 11.27 27.63
N PHE A 56 -30.93 11.18 28.96
CA PHE A 56 -30.50 9.99 29.71
C PHE A 56 -29.06 9.50 29.47
N SER A 57 -28.16 10.34 28.95
CA SER A 57 -26.78 9.93 28.65
C SER A 57 -25.76 10.89 29.26
N SER A 58 -24.73 10.35 29.92
CA SER A 58 -23.59 11.14 30.41
C SER A 58 -22.66 11.43 29.24
N SER A 59 -22.69 12.64 28.71
CA SER A 59 -21.64 13.12 27.81
C SER A 59 -20.36 13.41 28.60
N ARG A 60 -19.20 13.15 27.99
CA ARG A 60 -17.89 13.48 28.56
C ARG A 60 -17.06 14.19 27.51
N PHE A 61 -16.16 15.06 27.98
CA PHE A 61 -15.13 15.66 27.17
C PHE A 61 -13.87 14.81 27.22
N VAL A 62 -13.30 14.54 26.06
CA VAL A 62 -11.96 14.01 25.92
C VAL A 62 -11.17 15.02 25.09
N ALA A 63 -10.04 15.45 25.62
CA ALA A 63 -9.13 16.38 24.94
C ALA A 63 -7.76 15.71 24.84
N GLY A 64 -7.10 15.86 23.69
CA GLY A 64 -5.79 15.30 23.45
C GLY A 64 -5.19 15.79 22.16
N PHE A 65 -3.90 15.47 21.96
CA PHE A 65 -3.23 15.63 20.68
C PHE A 65 -3.37 14.34 19.88
N TYR A 66 -3.82 14.45 18.64
CA TYR A 66 -4.03 13.33 17.72
C TYR A 66 -3.32 13.60 16.39
N ASP A 67 -3.08 12.55 15.61
CA ASP A 67 -2.62 12.72 14.22
C ASP A 67 -3.74 13.40 13.42
N GLU A 68 -3.44 14.57 12.84
CA GLU A 68 -4.39 15.38 12.07
C GLU A 68 -5.07 14.56 10.95
N ARG A 69 -4.32 13.67 10.30
CA ARG A 69 -4.81 12.85 9.19
C ARG A 69 -5.82 11.79 9.65
N ALA A 70 -5.59 11.20 10.83
CA ALA A 70 -6.51 10.23 11.41
C ALA A 70 -7.82 10.90 11.87
N VAL A 71 -7.72 12.16 12.30
CA VAL A 71 -8.86 12.99 12.65
C VAL A 71 -9.68 13.30 11.41
N ASP A 72 -9.05 13.76 10.34
CA ASP A 72 -9.71 14.05 9.06
C ASP A 72 -10.41 12.83 8.48
N PHE A 73 -9.74 11.66 8.49
CA PHE A 73 -10.32 10.41 8.02
C PHE A 73 -11.59 10.02 8.79
N LEU A 74 -11.56 10.10 10.12
CA LEU A 74 -12.73 9.82 10.94
C LEU A 74 -13.89 10.77 10.59
N PHE A 75 -13.62 12.07 10.47
CA PHE A 75 -14.67 13.04 10.20
C PHE A 75 -15.20 12.94 8.78
N ASP A 76 -14.39 12.54 7.80
CA ASP A 76 -14.84 12.25 6.45
C ASP A 76 -15.77 11.01 6.43
N GLU A 77 -15.43 9.93 7.13
CA GLU A 77 -16.29 8.75 7.25
C GLU A 77 -17.65 9.09 7.88
N LEU A 78 -17.66 9.90 8.95
CA LEU A 78 -18.89 10.36 9.60
C LEU A 78 -19.75 11.26 8.70
N ARG A 79 -19.15 11.95 7.72
CA ARG A 79 -19.89 12.77 6.74
C ARG A 79 -20.50 11.93 5.64
N MET A 80 -19.86 10.82 5.26
CA MET A 80 -20.36 9.90 4.23
C MET A 80 -21.62 9.14 4.70
N ASP A 81 -21.69 8.76 5.98
CA ASP A 81 -22.86 8.05 6.54
C ASP A 81 -24.12 8.92 6.62
N ASN A 82 -23.99 10.24 6.60
CA ASN A 82 -25.10 11.19 6.69
C ASN A 82 -25.69 11.58 5.31
N GLY A 83 -25.30 10.90 4.23
CA GLY A 83 -25.88 11.11 2.89
C GLY A 83 -25.51 12.45 2.23
N ALA A 84 -24.53 13.18 2.78
CA ALA A 84 -24.01 14.39 2.17
C ALA A 84 -23.05 14.02 1.02
N THR A 85 -23.35 14.52 -0.18
CA THR A 85 -22.62 14.31 -1.42
C THR A 85 -21.11 14.54 -1.32
N SER A 86 -20.37 13.47 -1.64
CA SER A 86 -18.94 13.33 -2.00
C SER A 86 -17.88 14.06 -1.15
N PRO A 87 -16.85 13.35 -0.63
CA PRO A 87 -15.69 13.99 -0.02
C PRO A 87 -15.00 14.90 -1.04
N SER A 88 -14.54 16.07 -0.58
CA SER A 88 -13.69 16.95 -1.39
C SER A 88 -12.48 16.15 -1.87
N SER A 89 -12.28 16.08 -3.18
CA SER A 89 -11.20 15.35 -3.87
C SER A 89 -9.77 15.72 -3.44
N ASP A 90 -9.60 16.66 -2.51
CA ASP A 90 -8.31 17.12 -2.02
C ASP A 90 -7.70 16.20 -0.96
N ALA A 91 -8.50 15.58 -0.07
CA ALA A 91 -7.99 14.66 0.94
C ALA A 91 -7.40 13.38 0.30
N SER A 92 -8.05 12.87 -0.75
CA SER A 92 -7.56 11.73 -1.53
C SER A 92 -6.33 12.06 -2.39
N ARG A 93 -6.16 13.34 -2.79
CA ARG A 93 -5.01 13.80 -3.58
C ARG A 93 -3.77 14.03 -2.71
N GLN A 94 -3.92 14.48 -1.47
CA GLN A 94 -2.80 14.59 -0.52
C GLN A 94 -2.21 13.22 -0.14
N LEU A 95 -3.04 12.17 -0.08
CA LEU A 95 -2.56 10.80 0.11
C LEU A 95 -1.73 10.29 -1.08
N SER A 96 -2.00 10.81 -2.29
CA SER A 96 -1.31 10.39 -3.53
C SER A 96 0.00 11.17 -3.78
N SER A 97 0.15 12.38 -3.23
CA SER A 97 1.36 13.21 -3.43
C SER A 97 2.51 12.85 -2.49
N LEU A 98 2.26 12.11 -1.41
CA LEU A 98 3.29 11.64 -0.47
C LEU A 98 4.13 10.47 -1.01
N GLY A 99 3.72 9.82 -2.11
CA GLY A 99 4.40 8.65 -2.69
C GLY A 99 5.17 8.89 -3.99
N SER A 100 5.14 10.09 -4.56
CA SER A 100 5.69 10.33 -5.92
C SER A 100 6.60 11.56 -6.04
N GLY A 101 7.00 12.16 -4.90
CA GLY A 101 7.96 13.25 -4.89
C GLY A 101 9.39 12.76 -5.09
N GLU A 102 9.96 13.03 -6.26
CA GLU A 102 11.36 12.82 -6.62
C GLU A 102 12.27 13.62 -5.68
N GLY A 103 12.70 12.99 -4.58
CA GLY A 103 13.54 13.61 -3.53
C GLY A 103 13.19 13.22 -2.10
N ALA A 104 12.80 11.96 -1.85
CA ALA A 104 12.49 11.49 -0.50
C ALA A 104 13.72 11.63 0.43
N PRO A 105 13.63 12.39 1.55
CA PRO A 105 14.58 12.25 2.63
C PRO A 105 14.36 10.88 3.28
N ASP A 106 15.46 10.15 3.47
CA ASP A 106 15.54 8.73 3.88
C ASP A 106 15.13 8.47 5.35
N ASP A 107 14.31 9.36 5.93
CA ASP A 107 13.91 9.28 7.34
C ASP A 107 12.51 9.86 7.55
N ILE A 108 11.49 9.08 7.18
CA ILE A 108 10.11 9.34 7.61
C ILE A 108 9.97 8.75 9.02
N SER A 109 10.50 9.47 10.01
CA SER A 109 10.22 9.18 11.42
C SER A 109 8.80 9.66 11.74
N LEU A 110 7.84 8.74 11.74
CA LEU A 110 6.47 9.00 12.20
C LEU A 110 6.50 9.32 13.70
N LEU A 111 6.34 10.61 14.02
CA LEU A 111 6.26 11.07 15.39
C LEU A 111 4.93 10.61 15.99
N SER A 112 4.95 9.94 17.15
CA SER A 112 3.75 9.84 17.97
C SER A 112 3.20 11.26 18.18
N PRO A 113 1.88 11.48 18.10
CA PRO A 113 1.31 12.81 18.21
C PRO A 113 1.74 13.42 19.53
N THR A 114 2.60 14.43 19.42
CA THR A 114 3.10 15.24 20.52
C THR A 114 2.52 16.65 20.34
N MET A 115 2.66 17.50 21.35
CA MET A 115 2.27 18.91 21.24
C MET A 115 2.87 19.62 20.01
N ASP A 116 3.96 19.08 19.48
CA ASP A 116 4.76 19.69 18.41
C ASP A 116 4.29 19.29 17.01
N ASN A 117 3.60 18.15 16.87
CA ASN A 117 3.25 17.57 15.56
C ASN A 117 1.84 16.94 15.52
N GLY A 118 1.02 17.14 16.56
CA GLY A 118 -0.35 16.64 16.63
C GLY A 118 -1.37 17.78 16.63
N ALA A 119 -2.55 17.52 16.05
CA ALA A 119 -3.69 18.41 16.15
C ALA A 119 -4.33 18.27 17.54
N PHE A 120 -4.57 19.38 18.23
CA PHE A 120 -5.36 19.36 19.46
C PHE A 120 -6.83 19.18 19.11
N VAL A 121 -7.43 18.08 19.57
CA VAL A 121 -8.85 17.78 19.32
C VAL A 121 -9.59 17.67 20.64
N LEU A 122 -10.75 18.34 20.68
CA LEU A 122 -11.72 18.23 21.76
C LEU A 122 -12.94 17.47 21.25
N ILE A 123 -13.21 16.31 21.85
CA ILE A 123 -14.34 15.45 21.49
C ILE A 123 -15.36 15.53 22.61
N PHE A 124 -16.57 15.99 22.28
CA PHE A 124 -17.73 15.93 23.16
C PHE A 124 -18.69 14.87 22.67
N SER A 125 -18.75 13.74 23.36
CA SER A 125 -19.60 12.63 22.96
C SER A 125 -20.03 11.81 24.17
N THR A 126 -21.19 11.16 24.05
CA THR A 126 -21.64 10.10 24.97
C THR A 126 -20.78 8.84 24.86
N ASN A 127 -19.95 8.74 23.81
CA ASN A 127 -19.02 7.65 23.56
C ASN A 127 -17.61 8.15 23.21
N ALA A 128 -17.15 9.22 23.87
CA ALA A 128 -15.86 9.87 23.58
C ALA A 128 -14.66 8.91 23.67
N ASP A 129 -14.68 7.95 24.60
CA ASP A 129 -13.62 6.93 24.75
C ASP A 129 -13.51 5.99 23.55
N SER A 130 -14.63 5.66 22.91
CA SER A 130 -14.59 4.81 21.71
C SER A 130 -14.13 5.60 20.50
N ILE A 131 -14.56 6.86 20.35
CA ILE A 131 -14.08 7.73 19.27
C ILE A 131 -12.56 7.94 19.39
N ALA A 132 -12.06 8.27 20.58
CA ALA A 132 -10.63 8.45 20.81
C ALA A 132 -9.82 7.18 20.51
N ARG A 133 -10.33 5.99 20.88
CA ARG A 133 -9.70 4.70 20.52
C ARG A 133 -9.72 4.43 19.02
N THR A 134 -10.82 4.76 18.34
CA THR A 134 -10.92 4.62 16.89
C THR A 134 -9.88 5.50 16.17
N ILE A 135 -9.73 6.77 16.57
CA ILE A 135 -8.70 7.67 16.02
C ILE A 135 -7.30 7.07 16.22
N GLY A 136 -7.00 6.59 17.43
CA GLY A 136 -5.72 5.93 17.72
C GLY A 136 -5.47 4.69 16.85
N SER A 137 -6.50 3.86 16.62
CA SER A 137 -6.36 2.66 15.79
C SER A 137 -6.14 2.96 14.30
N PHE A 138 -6.64 4.09 13.78
CA PHE A 138 -6.35 4.53 12.42
C PHE A 138 -4.89 4.95 12.26
N SER A 139 -4.35 5.70 13.23
CA SER A 139 -2.93 6.06 13.25
C SER A 139 -2.03 4.82 13.28
N GLU A 140 -2.39 3.78 14.05
CA GLU A 140 -1.62 2.53 14.11
C GLU A 140 -1.72 1.71 12.82
N SER A 141 -2.92 1.65 12.21
CA SER A 141 -3.15 0.87 10.98
C SER A 141 -2.43 1.45 9.75
N GLU A 142 -2.27 2.77 9.68
CA GLU A 142 -1.53 3.43 8.60
C GLU A 142 -0.03 3.08 8.63
N ILE A 143 0.57 3.04 9.82
CA ILE A 143 1.97 2.64 10.03
C ILE A 143 2.21 1.23 9.47
N VAL A 144 1.27 0.31 9.73
CA VAL A 144 1.36 -1.08 9.25
C VAL A 144 1.19 -1.16 7.73
N ALA A 145 0.24 -0.43 7.15
CA ALA A 145 0.00 -0.43 5.70
C ALA A 145 1.19 0.11 4.89
N GLN A 146 1.83 1.19 5.36
CA GLN A 146 3.03 1.75 4.73
C GLN A 146 4.22 0.78 4.83
N ALA A 147 4.41 0.14 5.97
CA ALA A 147 5.46 -0.86 6.15
C ALA A 147 5.30 -2.07 5.21
N VAL A 148 4.07 -2.57 5.05
CA VAL A 148 3.76 -3.67 4.12
C VAL A 148 3.96 -3.25 2.66
N THR A 149 3.56 -2.03 2.30
CA THR A 149 3.73 -1.51 0.93
C THR A 149 5.21 -1.35 0.57
N ASN A 150 6.03 -0.83 1.49
CA ASN A 150 7.48 -0.72 1.31
C ASN A 150 8.14 -2.10 1.18
N LEU A 151 7.70 -3.08 1.98
CA LEU A 151 8.17 -4.47 1.90
C LEU A 151 7.84 -5.10 0.52
N LEU A 152 6.60 -4.98 0.06
CA LEU A 152 6.15 -5.52 -1.23
C LEU A 152 6.86 -4.88 -2.42
N ASN A 153 7.11 -3.57 -2.35
CA ASN A 153 7.88 -2.86 -3.38
C ASN A 153 9.33 -3.34 -3.41
N GLN A 154 9.98 -3.49 -2.25
CA GLN A 154 11.36 -3.99 -2.15
C GLN A 154 11.50 -5.41 -2.73
N GLU A 155 10.52 -6.29 -2.49
CA GLU A 155 10.53 -7.66 -3.01
C GLU A 155 10.35 -7.68 -4.54
N ARG A 156 9.46 -6.85 -5.09
CA ARG A 156 9.28 -6.71 -6.55
C ARG A 156 10.55 -6.19 -7.24
N PHE A 157 11.24 -5.22 -6.65
CA PHE A 157 12.50 -4.72 -7.19
C PHE A 157 13.58 -5.81 -7.22
N ARG A 158 13.73 -6.59 -6.15
CA ARG A 158 14.69 -7.72 -6.11
C ARG A 158 14.35 -8.79 -7.16
N GLY A 159 13.08 -9.09 -7.36
CA GLY A 159 12.63 -10.02 -8.39
C GLY A 159 12.95 -9.53 -9.81
N LEU A 160 12.72 -8.24 -10.08
CA LEU A 160 13.04 -7.59 -11.36
C LEU A 160 14.54 -7.54 -11.61
N GLU A 161 15.35 -7.19 -10.62
CA GLU A 161 16.82 -7.19 -10.73
C GLU A 161 17.36 -8.59 -11.01
N GLN A 162 16.85 -9.61 -10.32
CA GLN A 162 17.25 -11.00 -10.55
C GLN A 162 16.84 -11.47 -11.95
N SER A 163 15.65 -11.09 -12.43
CA SER A 163 15.17 -11.38 -13.78
C SER A 163 16.04 -10.70 -14.84
N ASN A 164 16.35 -9.41 -14.66
CA ASN A 164 17.20 -8.64 -15.56
C ASN A 164 18.64 -9.19 -15.59
N ALA A 165 19.19 -9.58 -14.44
CA ALA A 165 20.51 -10.21 -14.38
C ALA A 165 20.54 -11.53 -15.15
N ARG A 166 19.49 -12.36 -15.05
CA ARG A 166 19.37 -13.61 -15.83
C ARG A 166 19.23 -13.34 -17.33
N ALA A 167 18.41 -12.37 -17.73
CA ALA A 167 18.24 -11.98 -19.14
C ALA A 167 19.55 -11.45 -19.73
N SER A 168 20.26 -10.59 -18.99
CA SER A 168 21.58 -10.06 -19.40
C SER A 168 22.62 -11.18 -19.56
N ALA A 169 22.64 -12.15 -18.64
CA ALA A 169 23.51 -13.32 -18.74
C ALA A 169 23.17 -14.18 -19.97
N GLN A 170 21.88 -14.38 -20.28
CA GLN A 170 21.43 -15.11 -21.47
C GLN A 170 21.82 -14.39 -22.78
N ILE A 171 21.63 -13.07 -22.85
CA ILE A 171 22.04 -12.27 -24.02
C ILE A 171 23.55 -12.34 -24.23
N SER A 172 24.33 -12.22 -23.15
CA SER A 172 25.79 -12.33 -23.21
C SER A 172 26.24 -13.71 -23.70
N LEU A 173 25.59 -14.77 -23.24
CA LEU A 173 25.83 -16.13 -23.68
C LEU A 173 25.44 -16.31 -25.16
N ALA A 174 24.30 -15.77 -25.60
CA ALA A 174 23.86 -15.80 -27.00
C ALA A 174 24.87 -15.09 -27.93
N ASN A 175 25.37 -13.92 -27.53
CA ASN A 175 26.38 -13.19 -28.29
C ASN A 175 27.70 -13.96 -28.39
N ALA A 176 28.17 -14.54 -27.29
CA ALA A 176 29.38 -15.38 -27.28
C ALA A 176 29.23 -16.60 -28.20
N MET A 177 28.05 -17.24 -28.22
CA MET A 177 27.77 -18.35 -29.11
C MET A 177 27.79 -17.93 -30.58
N THR A 178 27.13 -16.82 -30.93
CA THR A 178 27.12 -16.27 -32.29
C THR A 178 28.53 -16.00 -32.81
N VAL A 179 29.40 -15.40 -31.97
CA VAL A 179 30.81 -15.16 -32.32
C VAL A 179 31.55 -16.48 -32.52
N SER A 180 31.40 -17.45 -31.62
CA SER A 180 32.09 -18.74 -31.72
C SER A 180 31.67 -19.55 -32.95
N PHE A 181 30.39 -19.47 -33.32
CA PHE A 181 29.84 -20.10 -34.51
C PHE A 181 30.37 -19.44 -35.78
N GLY A 182 30.35 -18.10 -35.83
CA GLY A 182 30.91 -17.33 -36.94
C GLY A 182 32.39 -17.63 -37.20
N GLN A 183 33.20 -17.67 -36.14
CA GLN A 183 34.62 -18.05 -36.24
C GLN A 183 34.81 -19.48 -36.76
N SER A 184 33.94 -20.42 -36.37
CA SER A 184 34.02 -21.81 -36.83
C SER A 184 33.66 -21.91 -38.32
N LEU A 185 32.64 -21.17 -38.77
CA LEU A 185 32.29 -21.07 -40.19
C LEU A 185 33.39 -20.42 -41.03
N GLU A 186 34.01 -19.34 -40.52
CA GLU A 186 35.10 -18.67 -41.21
C GLU A 186 36.32 -19.58 -41.38
N ARG A 187 36.70 -20.33 -40.32
CA ARG A 187 37.76 -21.35 -40.42
C ARG A 187 37.40 -22.46 -41.40
N ALA A 188 36.14 -22.92 -41.41
CA ALA A 188 35.68 -23.93 -42.37
C ALA A 188 35.76 -23.43 -43.82
N ALA A 189 35.47 -22.15 -44.06
CA ALA A 189 35.57 -21.53 -45.39
C ALA A 189 37.02 -21.33 -45.84
N GLN A 190 37.94 -21.08 -44.91
CA GLN A 190 39.37 -20.91 -45.19
C GLN A 190 40.13 -22.24 -45.31
N ALA A 191 39.61 -23.33 -44.73
CA ALA A 191 40.20 -24.65 -44.84
C ALA A 191 40.19 -25.12 -46.30
N GLN A 192 41.34 -25.60 -46.80
CA GLN A 192 41.41 -26.24 -48.12
C GLN A 192 40.43 -27.41 -48.17
N ALA A 193 39.71 -27.54 -49.29
CA ALA A 193 38.66 -28.54 -49.47
C ALA A 193 39.13 -29.94 -49.04
N GLY A 194 38.28 -30.65 -48.29
CA GLY A 194 38.58 -31.99 -47.77
C GLY A 194 38.25 -32.14 -46.29
N THR A 195 38.94 -33.06 -45.62
CA THR A 195 38.67 -33.49 -44.23
C THR A 195 38.84 -32.35 -43.21
N ALA A 196 39.69 -31.36 -43.48
CA ALA A 196 39.87 -30.21 -42.61
C ALA A 196 38.64 -29.28 -42.58
N ALA A 197 38.03 -29.00 -43.73
CA ALA A 197 36.79 -28.22 -43.81
C ALA A 197 35.63 -28.97 -43.13
N GLU A 198 35.53 -30.29 -43.36
CA GLU A 198 34.53 -31.15 -42.72
C GLU A 198 34.62 -31.13 -41.19
N ALA A 199 35.83 -31.22 -40.62
CA ALA A 199 36.02 -31.15 -39.18
C ALA A 199 35.59 -29.80 -38.58
N GLU A 200 35.83 -28.68 -39.27
CA GLU A 200 35.40 -27.35 -38.81
C GLU A 200 33.88 -27.17 -38.90
N TYR A 201 33.23 -27.69 -39.96
CA TYR A 201 31.77 -27.68 -40.07
C TYR A 201 31.11 -28.53 -38.98
N LEU A 202 31.63 -29.73 -38.70
CA LEU A 202 31.13 -30.57 -37.61
C LEU A 202 31.33 -29.90 -36.24
N ARG A 203 32.43 -29.16 -36.06
CA ARG A 203 32.65 -28.36 -34.85
C ARG A 203 31.63 -27.23 -34.72
N ALA A 204 31.34 -26.51 -35.81
CA ALA A 204 30.33 -25.45 -35.83
C ALA A 204 28.92 -26.01 -35.50
N LEU A 205 28.56 -27.14 -36.10
CA LEU A 205 27.31 -27.85 -35.80
C LEU A 205 27.26 -28.32 -34.34
N GLY A 206 28.37 -28.81 -33.80
CA GLY A 206 28.46 -29.22 -32.39
C GLY A 206 28.36 -28.07 -31.38
N VAL A 207 28.77 -26.85 -31.75
CA VAL A 207 28.51 -25.64 -30.94
C VAL A 207 27.01 -25.34 -30.91
N LEU A 208 26.34 -25.40 -32.06
CA LEU A 208 24.91 -25.17 -32.17
C LEU A 208 24.10 -26.26 -31.43
N ALA A 209 24.46 -27.53 -31.55
CA ALA A 209 23.75 -28.61 -30.87
C ALA A 209 23.92 -28.56 -29.34
N ARG A 210 25.07 -28.08 -28.85
CA ARG A 210 25.31 -27.87 -27.41
C ARG A 210 24.43 -26.78 -26.82
N SER A 211 24.17 -25.70 -27.54
CA SER A 211 23.24 -24.65 -27.07
C SER A 211 21.80 -25.15 -26.93
N MET A 212 21.47 -26.22 -27.66
CA MET A 212 20.19 -26.93 -27.61
C MET A 212 20.20 -28.17 -26.69
N GLY A 213 21.27 -28.39 -25.90
CA GLY A 213 21.32 -29.41 -24.86
C GLY A 213 22.00 -30.73 -25.23
N ARG A 214 22.60 -30.88 -26.41
CA ARG A 214 23.40 -32.07 -26.76
C ARG A 214 24.81 -31.96 -26.15
N ALA A 215 25.23 -32.94 -25.35
CA ALA A 215 26.56 -32.90 -24.73
C ALA A 215 27.71 -33.33 -25.66
N GLU A 216 27.47 -34.31 -26.53
CA GLU A 216 28.52 -34.97 -27.32
C GLU A 216 28.71 -34.35 -28.71
N PRO A 217 29.96 -34.24 -29.20
CA PRO A 217 30.23 -33.79 -30.57
C PRO A 217 29.68 -34.80 -31.59
N PHE A 218 29.46 -34.33 -32.82
CA PHE A 218 29.04 -35.22 -33.92
C PHE A 218 30.23 -36.01 -34.46
N SER A 219 30.04 -37.31 -34.69
CA SER A 219 31.02 -38.16 -35.36
C SER A 219 31.03 -37.98 -36.88
N GLY A 220 29.96 -37.41 -37.45
CA GLY A 220 29.83 -37.16 -38.88
C GLY A 220 28.54 -36.41 -39.26
N PHE A 221 28.42 -36.01 -40.52
CA PHE A 221 27.30 -35.18 -40.98
C PHE A 221 25.96 -35.89 -40.96
N ASP A 222 25.93 -37.21 -41.14
CA ASP A 222 24.69 -37.97 -41.10
C ASP A 222 24.09 -38.00 -39.69
N GLU A 223 24.95 -38.10 -38.67
CA GLU A 223 24.52 -37.99 -37.28
C GLU A 223 24.00 -36.58 -36.96
N ALA A 224 24.71 -35.55 -37.43
CA ALA A 224 24.26 -34.17 -37.28
C ALA A 224 22.90 -33.94 -37.93
N ARG A 225 22.72 -34.41 -39.18
CA ARG A 225 21.47 -34.29 -39.93
C ARG A 225 20.32 -34.98 -39.22
N GLY A 226 20.53 -36.20 -38.73
CA GLY A 226 19.51 -36.96 -38.00
C GLY A 226 19.08 -36.25 -36.72
N TRP A 227 20.05 -35.71 -35.97
CA TRP A 227 19.78 -35.00 -34.72
C TRP A 227 19.02 -33.69 -34.95
N PHE A 228 19.44 -32.85 -35.90
CA PHE A 228 18.73 -31.60 -36.22
C PHE A 228 17.33 -31.86 -36.80
N GLY A 229 17.15 -32.93 -37.59
CA GLY A 229 15.84 -33.35 -38.07
C GLY A 229 14.89 -33.75 -36.93
N ALA A 230 15.38 -34.52 -35.96
CA ALA A 230 14.61 -34.90 -34.77
C ALA A 230 14.27 -33.68 -33.89
N ALA A 231 15.22 -32.76 -33.71
CA ALA A 231 15.00 -31.54 -32.95
C ALA A 231 13.93 -30.64 -33.61
N ALA A 232 13.98 -30.45 -34.93
CA ALA A 232 12.99 -29.69 -35.67
C ALA A 232 11.58 -30.30 -35.55
N ALA A 233 11.47 -31.63 -35.64
CA ALA A 233 10.19 -32.34 -35.43
C ALA A 233 9.69 -32.29 -33.97
N GLY A 234 10.57 -32.07 -33.00
CA GLY A 234 10.21 -31.79 -31.61
C GLY A 234 9.51 -30.43 -31.48
N LEU A 235 10.14 -29.39 -32.03
CA LEU A 235 9.64 -28.01 -31.98
C LEU A 235 8.27 -27.85 -32.66
N ASP A 236 8.03 -28.49 -33.81
CA ASP A 236 6.72 -28.45 -34.49
C ASP A 236 5.61 -29.11 -33.66
N ARG A 237 5.92 -30.14 -32.86
CA ARG A 237 4.93 -30.78 -31.99
C ARG A 237 4.57 -29.92 -30.78
N GLU A 238 5.53 -29.17 -30.25
CA GLU A 238 5.32 -28.27 -29.12
C GLU A 238 4.49 -27.05 -29.55
N ALA A 239 4.81 -26.46 -30.71
CA ALA A 239 4.08 -25.33 -31.28
C ALA A 239 2.61 -25.64 -31.62
N ARG A 240 2.23 -26.89 -31.83
CA ARG A 240 0.83 -27.30 -32.09
C ARG A 240 0.02 -27.59 -30.83
N ARG A 241 0.67 -27.60 -29.66
CA ARG A 241 0.00 -27.87 -28.37
C ARG A 241 -0.41 -26.59 -27.64
N GLU A 242 0.17 -25.46 -28.01
CA GLU A 242 -0.24 -24.12 -27.58
C GLU A 242 -1.38 -23.58 -28.45
#